data_AF-A0A059JC95-F1
#
_entry.id   AF-A0A059JC95-F1
#
_cell.length_a   1.000
_cell.length_b   1.000
_cell.length_c   1.000
_cell.angle_alpha   90.00
_cell.angle_beta   90.00
_cell.angle_gamma   90.00
#
_symmetry.space_group_name_H-M   'P 1'
#
loop_
_entity.id
_entity.type
_entity.pdbx_description
1 polymer ?
#
loop_
_entity_poly.entity_id
_entity_poly.type
_entity_poly.pdbx_seq_one_letter_code
_entity_poly.pdbx_strand_id
1 'polypeptide(L)'
;MADSGAAANDPSLLTVILDTNPHAWAQLQETLALSSAVANLLVFINAHLACNYANKVAVVASHNHQAVWLYPTPPAAAPDDAATDSQKKHLRPSNNDRDGDTPMTDYGEPVVSPQAKQLEQQPNKYRPFLLVEQQLTRNLNRLLTRTRAEEIS
;
A
#
# COMPACT_ATOMS: atom_id res chain seq x y z
N MET A 1 0.66 -43.23 -12.91
CA MET A 1 1.59 -42.24 -12.34
C MET A 1 1.04 -40.88 -12.72
N ALA A 2 0.12 -40.36 -11.92
CA ALA A 2 -0.56 -39.10 -12.22
C ALA A 2 0.31 -37.94 -11.76
N ASP A 3 0.36 -36.92 -12.61
CA ASP A 3 1.10 -35.68 -12.50
C ASP A 3 0.75 -34.90 -11.21
N SER A 4 1.62 -34.99 -10.21
CA SER A 4 1.55 -34.18 -8.98
C SER A 4 2.37 -32.89 -9.10
N GLY A 5 2.85 -32.52 -10.30
CA GLY A 5 3.73 -31.38 -10.53
C GLY A 5 3.00 -30.06 -10.84
N ALA A 6 1.74 -30.12 -11.28
CA ALA A 6 0.99 -28.94 -11.72
C ALA A 6 0.65 -27.95 -10.57
N ALA A 7 0.31 -28.46 -9.38
CA ALA A 7 -0.13 -27.64 -8.26
C ALA A 7 0.96 -26.70 -7.70
N ALA A 8 2.25 -26.96 -7.96
CA ALA A 8 3.34 -26.14 -7.46
C ALA A 8 3.42 -24.75 -8.12
N ASN A 9 2.81 -24.59 -9.30
CA ASN A 9 2.87 -23.35 -10.08
C ASN A 9 1.55 -22.58 -10.16
N ASP A 10 0.46 -23.09 -9.56
CA ASP A 10 -0.82 -22.39 -9.59
C ASP A 10 -0.77 -21.13 -8.71
N PRO A 11 -1.19 -19.96 -9.23
CA PRO A 11 -1.20 -18.72 -8.45
C PRO A 11 -2.23 -18.80 -7.32
N SER A 12 -1.82 -18.40 -6.11
CA SER A 12 -2.71 -18.33 -4.94
C SER A 12 -2.92 -16.89 -4.46
N LEU A 13 -4.17 -16.58 -4.08
CA LEU A 13 -4.54 -15.30 -3.47
C LEU A 13 -4.75 -15.49 -1.96
N LEU A 14 -3.96 -14.77 -1.17
CA LEU A 14 -4.11 -14.69 0.29
C LEU A 14 -4.79 -13.36 0.65
N THR A 15 -6.00 -13.42 1.20
CA THR A 15 -6.70 -12.25 1.76
C THR A 15 -6.67 -12.30 3.27
N VAL A 16 -6.06 -11.30 3.89
CA VAL A 16 -5.97 -11.16 5.34
C VAL A 16 -6.91 -10.06 5.80
N ILE A 17 -7.80 -10.38 6.75
CA ILE A 17 -8.64 -9.40 7.43
C ILE A 17 -8.05 -9.18 8.81
N LEU A 18 -7.50 -7.99 9.05
CA LEU A 18 -6.91 -7.60 10.33
C LEU A 18 -7.93 -6.83 11.14
N ASP A 19 -8.37 -7.38 12.28
CA ASP A 19 -9.12 -6.59 13.24
C ASP A 19 -8.19 -5.52 13.87
N THR A 20 -8.67 -4.29 13.94
CA THR A 20 -7.95 -3.11 14.45
C THR A 20 -8.75 -2.38 15.52
N ASN A 21 -9.70 -3.07 16.16
CA ASN A 21 -10.46 -2.54 17.29
C ASN A 21 -9.52 -2.15 18.46
N PRO A 22 -9.43 -0.87 18.83
CA PRO A 22 -8.56 -0.40 19.91
C PRO A 22 -8.84 -1.07 21.25
N HIS A 23 -10.12 -1.33 21.59
CA HIS A 23 -10.49 -1.95 22.86
C HIS A 23 -10.04 -3.41 22.94
N ALA A 24 -10.19 -4.17 21.85
CA ALA A 24 -9.75 -5.55 21.78
C ALA A 24 -8.22 -5.65 21.92
N TRP A 25 -7.49 -4.78 21.22
CA TRP A 25 -6.03 -4.74 21.29
C TRP A 25 -5.50 -4.19 22.61
N ALA A 26 -6.23 -3.31 23.31
CA ALA A 26 -5.86 -2.84 24.64
C ALA A 26 -5.86 -3.98 25.67
N GLN A 27 -6.82 -4.90 25.58
CA GLN A 27 -6.88 -6.09 26.45
C GLN A 27 -5.75 -7.07 26.16
N LEU A 28 -5.29 -7.13 24.92
CA LEU A 28 -4.22 -8.03 24.49
C LEU A 28 -2.81 -7.46 24.68
N GLN A 29 -2.69 -6.16 24.96
CA GLN A 29 -1.42 -5.42 24.96
C GLN A 29 -0.32 -6.05 25.84
N GLU A 30 -0.69 -6.65 26.98
CA GLU A 30 0.27 -7.31 27.88
C GLU A 30 0.87 -8.60 27.30
N THR A 31 0.17 -9.26 26.37
CA THR A 31 0.58 -10.55 25.79
C THR A 31 1.01 -10.44 24.34
N LEU A 32 0.35 -9.60 23.55
CA LEU A 32 0.60 -9.40 22.14
C LEU A 32 0.25 -7.96 21.74
N ALA A 33 1.27 -7.11 21.65
CA ALA A 33 1.12 -5.78 21.07
C ALA A 33 0.78 -5.87 19.58
N LEU A 34 -0.08 -4.97 19.10
CA LEU A 34 -0.49 -4.89 17.70
C LEU A 34 0.71 -4.75 16.74
N SER A 35 1.74 -3.99 17.11
CA SER A 35 2.96 -3.84 16.33
C SER A 35 3.69 -5.17 16.11
N SER A 36 3.79 -6.00 17.16
CA SER A 36 4.38 -7.34 17.09
C SER A 36 3.53 -8.28 16.23
N ALA A 37 2.20 -8.23 16.36
CA ALA A 37 1.30 -9.00 15.51
C ALA A 37 1.46 -8.65 14.02
N VAL A 38 1.54 -7.36 13.70
CA VAL A 38 1.75 -6.88 12.33
C VAL A 38 3.13 -7.28 11.80
N ALA A 39 4.18 -7.22 12.61
CA ALA A 39 5.51 -7.69 12.20
C ALA A 39 5.50 -9.18 11.85
N ASN A 40 4.88 -10.01 12.69
CA ASN A 40 4.74 -11.45 12.43
C ASN A 40 3.89 -11.71 11.17
N LEU A 41 2.83 -10.93 10.98
CA LEU A 41 2.00 -11.01 9.78
C LEU A 41 2.78 -10.67 8.51
N LEU A 42 3.65 -9.65 8.55
CA LEU A 42 4.52 -9.30 7.42
C LEU A 42 5.51 -10.44 7.09
N VAL A 43 6.06 -11.13 8.09
CA VAL A 43 6.89 -12.33 7.86
C VAL A 43 6.08 -13.43 7.17
N PHE A 44 4.86 -13.70 7.62
CA PHE A 44 3.97 -14.66 7.00
C PHE A 44 3.63 -14.31 5.54
N ILE A 45 3.30 -13.04 5.28
CA ILE A 45 3.04 -12.53 3.94
C ILE A 45 4.27 -12.67 3.04
N ASN A 46 5.46 -12.34 3.55
CA ASN A 46 6.70 -12.51 2.80
C ASN A 46 6.94 -13.98 2.43
N ALA A 47 6.70 -14.90 3.37
CA ALA A 47 6.80 -16.33 3.10
C ALA A 47 5.83 -16.77 2.00
N HIS A 48 4.56 -16.34 2.06
CA HIS A 48 3.56 -16.63 1.01
C HIS A 48 4.00 -16.13 -0.38
N LEU A 49 4.53 -14.90 -0.46
CA LEU A 49 5.04 -14.34 -1.71
C LEU A 49 6.31 -15.06 -2.21
N ALA A 50 7.13 -15.58 -1.29
CA ALA A 50 8.33 -16.33 -1.64
C ALA A 50 8.02 -17.76 -2.15
N CYS A 51 6.88 -18.35 -1.78
CA CYS A 51 6.48 -19.67 -2.24
C CYS A 51 6.22 -19.74 -3.75
N ASN A 52 5.63 -18.70 -4.34
CA ASN A 52 5.37 -18.61 -5.78
C ASN A 52 5.29 -17.13 -6.20
N TYR A 53 6.03 -16.74 -7.24
CA TYR A 53 6.05 -15.35 -7.76
C TYR A 53 4.68 -14.86 -8.27
N ALA A 54 3.80 -15.80 -8.63
CA ALA A 54 2.46 -15.49 -9.09
C ALA A 54 1.47 -15.29 -7.92
N ASN A 55 1.88 -15.60 -6.68
CA ASN A 55 1.05 -15.39 -5.50
C ASN A 55 0.74 -13.91 -5.29
N LYS A 56 -0.50 -13.65 -4.88
CA LYS A 56 -1.03 -12.32 -4.58
C LYS A 56 -1.48 -12.25 -3.14
N VAL A 57 -1.47 -11.04 -2.60
CA VAL A 57 -1.89 -10.75 -1.23
C VAL A 57 -2.83 -9.57 -1.24
N ALA A 58 -3.84 -9.61 -0.39
CA ALA A 58 -4.72 -8.50 -0.07
C ALA A 58 -4.84 -8.40 1.45
N VAL A 59 -4.80 -7.19 2.00
CA VAL A 59 -4.92 -6.93 3.43
C VAL A 59 -5.95 -5.85 3.65
N VAL A 60 -6.98 -6.17 4.42
CA VAL A 60 -8.08 -5.27 4.79
C VAL A 60 -8.09 -5.13 6.30
N ALA A 61 -8.14 -3.90 6.80
CA ALA A 61 -8.40 -3.63 8.20
C ALA A 61 -9.92 -3.62 8.44
N SER A 62 -10.36 -4.39 9.42
CA SER A 62 -11.66 -4.21 10.07
C SER A 62 -11.44 -3.27 11.24
N HIS A 63 -11.92 -2.03 11.14
CA HIS A 63 -11.93 -1.06 12.22
C HIS A 63 -13.34 -0.92 12.77
N ASN A 64 -13.51 -0.28 13.93
CA ASN A 64 -14.78 -0.23 14.67
C ASN A 64 -16.00 0.08 13.80
N HIS A 65 -15.91 1.14 13.00
CA HIS A 65 -17.02 1.66 12.20
C HIS A 65 -16.78 1.62 10.69
N GLN A 66 -15.64 1.06 10.25
CA GLN A 66 -15.27 1.05 8.84
C GLN A 66 -14.29 -0.07 8.51
N ALA A 67 -14.40 -0.61 7.30
CA ALA A 67 -13.36 -1.46 6.72
C ALA A 67 -12.49 -0.63 5.78
N VAL A 68 -11.16 -0.80 5.86
CA VAL A 68 -10.20 0.00 5.09
C VAL A 68 -9.20 -0.92 4.42
N TRP A 69 -8.93 -0.68 3.14
CA TRP A 69 -7.86 -1.36 2.42
C TRP A 69 -6.49 -0.92 2.97
N LEU A 70 -5.74 -1.86 3.55
CA LEU A 70 -4.34 -1.64 3.91
C LEU A 70 -3.42 -1.93 2.72
N TYR A 71 -3.75 -2.96 1.94
CA TYR A 71 -3.09 -3.32 0.69
C TYR A 71 -4.03 -4.14 -0.22
N PRO A 72 -4.04 -3.95 -1.55
CA PRO A 72 -3.44 -2.83 -2.27
C PRO A 72 -4.13 -1.51 -1.89
N THR A 73 -3.37 -0.41 -1.86
CA THR A 73 -3.94 0.92 -1.64
C THR A 73 -4.80 1.29 -2.84
N PRO A 74 -6.08 1.65 -2.67
CA PRO A 74 -6.92 2.10 -3.77
C PRO A 74 -6.28 3.31 -4.46
N PRO A 75 -6.33 3.41 -5.80
CA PRO A 75 -5.94 4.64 -6.48
C PRO A 75 -6.76 5.79 -5.90
N ALA A 76 -6.11 6.92 -5.62
CA ALA A 76 -6.81 8.11 -5.14
C ALA A 76 -7.92 8.42 -6.14
N ALA A 77 -9.18 8.33 -5.70
CA ALA A 77 -10.31 8.72 -6.53
C ALA A 77 -10.05 10.15 -7.00
N ALA A 78 -9.98 10.34 -8.32
CA ALA A 78 -10.10 11.67 -8.89
C ALA A 78 -11.43 12.25 -8.36
N PRO A 79 -11.47 13.53 -7.97
CA PRO A 79 -12.72 14.15 -7.57
C PRO A 79 -13.62 14.27 -8.80
N ASP A 80 -14.51 13.30 -8.99
CA ASP A 80 -15.67 13.43 -9.87
C ASP A 80 -16.78 14.16 -9.08
N ASP A 81 -17.48 15.07 -9.78
CA ASP A 81 -18.65 15.86 -9.37
C ASP A 81 -18.43 17.30 -8.85
N ALA A 82 -18.17 18.20 -9.79
CA ALA A 82 -18.84 19.50 -9.81
C ALA A 82 -19.24 19.85 -11.25
N ALA A 83 -20.44 19.42 -11.65
CA ALA A 83 -21.13 20.01 -12.78
C ALA A 83 -21.44 21.48 -12.47
N THR A 84 -20.76 22.40 -13.14
CA THR A 84 -21.33 23.72 -13.45
C THR A 84 -20.78 24.18 -14.79
N ASP A 85 -21.69 24.17 -15.75
CA ASP A 85 -21.55 24.79 -17.06
C ASP A 85 -21.36 26.31 -16.88
N SER A 86 -20.24 26.86 -17.36
CA SER A 86 -20.17 28.16 -18.06
C SER A 86 -18.74 28.70 -18.25
N GLN A 87 -18.49 29.10 -19.50
CA GLN A 87 -17.57 30.17 -19.94
C GLN A 87 -16.08 29.87 -20.15
N LYS A 88 -15.81 29.54 -21.43
CA LYS A 88 -14.72 30.06 -22.28
C LYS A 88 -13.91 31.22 -21.67
N LYS A 89 -12.59 31.02 -21.49
CA LYS A 89 -11.59 32.01 -21.92
C LYS A 89 -10.24 31.35 -22.22
N HIS A 90 -9.81 31.54 -23.47
CA HIS A 90 -8.47 31.43 -24.06
C HIS A 90 -7.32 31.35 -23.04
N LEU A 91 -6.33 30.48 -23.20
CA LEU A 91 -5.26 30.63 -24.19
C LEU A 91 -4.66 29.28 -24.61
N ARG A 92 -4.39 29.11 -25.92
CA ARG A 92 -3.48 28.09 -26.48
C ARG A 92 -2.02 28.49 -26.17
N PRO A 93 -1.05 27.56 -26.23
CA PRO A 93 -0.48 27.11 -27.51
C PRO A 93 -0.44 25.57 -27.60
N SER A 94 -0.98 24.94 -28.64
CA SER A 94 -0.19 24.42 -29.78
C SER A 94 1.25 24.07 -29.42
N ASN A 95 1.57 22.78 -29.27
CA ASN A 95 2.54 22.13 -30.14
C ASN A 95 2.42 20.61 -30.08
N ASN A 96 2.35 20.03 -31.27
CA ASN A 96 2.29 18.62 -31.55
C ASN A 96 3.69 18.22 -31.97
N ASP A 97 4.60 18.02 -31.02
CA ASP A 97 5.97 17.61 -31.30
C ASP A 97 6.22 16.23 -30.67
N ARG A 98 6.24 15.22 -31.55
CA ARG A 98 6.81 13.90 -31.31
C ARG A 98 8.32 14.02 -31.49
N ASP A 99 9.03 14.57 -30.52
CA ASP A 99 10.46 14.31 -30.41
C ASP A 99 10.90 14.30 -28.95
N GLY A 100 11.74 13.32 -28.62
CA GLY A 100 12.05 12.88 -27.26
C GLY A 100 13.03 13.78 -26.51
N ASP A 101 12.77 15.08 -26.46
CA ASP A 101 13.67 16.04 -25.81
C ASP A 101 13.21 16.38 -24.39
N THR A 102 13.97 15.90 -23.40
CA THR A 102 13.82 16.31 -22.00
C THR A 102 14.65 17.57 -21.75
N PRO A 103 14.07 18.67 -21.23
CA PRO A 103 14.84 19.86 -20.89
C PRO A 103 15.81 19.55 -19.75
N MET A 104 17.10 19.73 -20.01
CA MET A 104 18.19 19.60 -19.04
C MET A 104 18.10 20.77 -18.05
N THR A 105 17.51 20.53 -16.88
CA THR A 105 17.56 21.47 -15.76
C THR A 105 18.92 21.37 -15.07
N ASP A 106 19.45 22.56 -14.81
CA ASP A 106 20.68 22.95 -14.12
C ASP A 106 21.08 22.10 -12.90
N TYR A 107 22.40 21.99 -12.67
CA TYR A 107 23.05 21.20 -11.64
C TYR A 107 22.69 21.70 -10.23
N GLY A 108 21.54 21.23 -9.72
CA GLY A 108 21.21 21.22 -8.30
C GLY A 108 21.00 19.78 -7.88
N GLU A 109 21.66 19.39 -6.79
CA GLU A 109 21.50 18.13 -6.04
C GLU A 109 20.20 17.38 -6.38
N PRO A 110 20.25 16.07 -6.72
CA PRO A 110 19.04 15.34 -7.01
C PRO A 110 18.14 15.43 -5.77
N VAL A 111 16.98 16.06 -5.93
CA VAL A 111 15.92 16.03 -4.92
C VAL A 111 15.41 14.59 -4.93
N VAL A 112 16.16 13.70 -4.27
CA VAL A 112 15.82 12.30 -4.14
C VAL A 112 14.50 12.29 -3.40
N SER A 113 13.44 11.94 -4.13
CA SER A 113 12.11 11.70 -3.57
C SER A 113 12.27 10.88 -2.29
N PRO A 114 11.54 11.15 -1.19
CA PRO A 114 11.63 10.34 0.03
C PRO A 114 11.46 8.84 -0.25
N GLN A 115 10.69 8.51 -1.29
CA GLN A 115 10.50 7.17 -1.82
C GLN A 115 11.79 6.51 -2.36
N ALA A 116 12.65 7.26 -3.05
CA ALA A 116 13.89 6.74 -3.64
C ALA A 116 14.98 6.52 -2.57
N LYS A 117 15.06 7.37 -1.54
CA LYS A 117 15.97 7.15 -0.39
C LYS A 117 15.64 5.85 0.37
N GLN A 118 14.37 5.46 0.45
CA GLN A 118 13.96 4.21 1.10
C GLN A 118 14.22 2.97 0.24
N LEU A 119 14.15 3.09 -1.09
CA LEU A 119 14.51 2.00 -2.01
C LEU A 119 16.02 1.69 -1.99
N GLU A 120 16.86 2.70 -1.80
CA GLU A 120 18.32 2.51 -1.62
C GLU A 120 18.68 1.87 -0.28
N GLN A 121 17.85 2.03 0.75
CA GLN A 121 18.14 1.52 2.09
C GLN A 121 18.00 0.00 2.21
N GLN A 122 17.32 -0.68 1.28
CA GLN A 122 17.03 -2.12 1.39
C GLN A 122 17.13 -2.86 0.04
N PRO A 123 18.33 -2.90 -0.59
CA PRO A 123 18.54 -3.52 -1.91
C PRO A 123 18.23 -5.03 -1.93
N ASN A 124 18.22 -5.69 -0.77
CA ASN A 124 18.04 -7.14 -0.65
C ASN A 124 16.57 -7.57 -0.50
N LYS A 125 15.59 -6.63 -0.45
CA LYS A 125 14.18 -7.01 -0.31
C LYS A 125 13.52 -7.30 -1.65
N TYR A 126 12.72 -8.37 -1.67
CA TYR A 126 11.84 -8.69 -2.79
C TYR A 126 10.87 -7.52 -3.05
N ARG A 127 10.94 -6.91 -4.25
CA ARG A 127 10.21 -5.66 -4.56
C ARG A 127 8.71 -5.72 -4.27
N PRO A 128 7.97 -6.80 -4.62
CA PRO A 128 6.56 -6.91 -4.26
C PRO A 128 6.30 -6.87 -2.76
N PHE A 129 7.15 -7.51 -1.94
CA PHE A 129 7.02 -7.46 -0.50
C PHE A 129 7.29 -6.07 0.07
N LEU A 130 8.30 -5.35 -0.46
CA LEU A 130 8.60 -3.97 -0.06
C LEU A 130 7.39 -3.05 -0.27
N LEU A 131 6.65 -3.21 -1.37
CA LEU A 131 5.41 -2.44 -1.60
C LEU A 131 4.33 -2.77 -0.59
N VAL A 132 4.15 -4.05 -0.25
CA VAL A 132 3.17 -4.49 0.76
C VAL A 132 3.51 -3.90 2.12
N GLU A 133 4.76 -4.06 2.58
CA GLU A 133 5.23 -3.55 3.87
C GLU A 133 5.02 -2.04 4.01
N GLN A 134 5.43 -1.28 2.99
CA GLN A 134 5.31 0.18 3.01
C GLN A 134 3.85 0.64 3.04
N GLN A 135 2.98 0.07 2.18
CA GLN A 135 1.58 0.45 2.12
C GLN A 135 0.84 0.04 3.39
N LEU A 136 1.00 -1.20 3.83
CA LEU A 136 0.37 -1.73 5.03
C LEU A 136 0.74 -0.89 6.25
N THR A 137 2.03 -0.64 6.47
CA THR A 137 2.51 0.13 7.62
C THR A 137 2.02 1.58 7.58
N ARG A 138 2.08 2.23 6.40
CA ARG A 138 1.62 3.61 6.24
C ARG A 138 0.12 3.74 6.48
N ASN A 139 -0.68 2.88 5.85
CA ASN A 139 -2.13 2.93 5.93
C ASN A 139 -2.62 2.54 7.32
N LEU A 140 -1.99 1.57 7.97
CA LEU A 140 -2.31 1.18 9.34
C LEU A 140 -2.01 2.31 10.32
N ASN A 141 -0.82 2.93 10.25
CA ASN A 141 -0.50 4.08 11.08
C ASN A 141 -1.47 5.25 10.84
N ARG A 142 -1.85 5.50 9.58
CA ARG A 142 -2.85 6.51 9.24
C ARG A 142 -4.23 6.18 9.82
N LEU A 143 -4.63 4.91 9.83
CA LEU A 143 -5.88 4.46 10.42
C LEU A 143 -5.88 4.70 11.94
N LEU A 144 -4.84 4.22 12.63
CA LEU A 144 -4.72 4.32 14.09
C LEU A 144 -4.57 5.76 14.59
N THR A 145 -3.90 6.63 13.83
CA THR A 145 -3.78 8.06 14.20
C THR A 145 -5.07 8.86 13.98
N ARG A 146 -5.97 8.37 13.12
CA ARG A 146 -7.28 8.98 12.88
C ARG A 146 -8.33 8.48 13.87
N THR A 147 -8.10 7.35 14.53
CA THR A 147 -8.96 6.83 15.59
C THR A 147 -9.13 7.90 16.67
N ARG A 148 -10.38 8.31 16.92
CA ARG A 148 -10.72 9.34 17.90
C ARG A 148 -10.67 8.76 19.31
N ALA A 149 -10.37 9.61 20.31
CA ALA A 149 -10.32 9.20 21.71
C ALA A 149 -11.65 8.60 22.24
N GLU A 150 -12.77 8.94 21.62
CA GLU A 150 -14.10 8.40 21.93
C GLU A 150 -14.23 6.90 21.61
N GLU A 151 -13.44 6.37 20.67
CA GLU A 151 -13.40 4.95 20.31
C GLU A 151 -12.41 4.14 21.16
N ILE A 152 -11.87 4.77 22.20
CA ILE A 152 -10.89 4.20 23.14
C ILE A 152 -11.49 4.16 24.57
N SER A 153 -12.57 4.92 24.83
CA SER A 153 -13.15 5.11 26.16
C SER A 153 -14.35 4.23 26.48
#